data_AF-A0A522BFZ0-F1
#
_entry.id   AF-A0A522BFZ0-F1
#
_cell.length_a   1.000
_cell.length_b   1.000
_cell.length_c   1.000
_cell.angle_alpha   90.00
_cell.angle_beta   90.00
_cell.angle_gamma   90.00
#
_symmetry.space_group_name_H-M   'P 1'
#
loop_
_entity.id
_entity.type
_entity.pdbx_description
1 polymer ?
#
loop_
_entity_poly.entity_id
_entity_poly.type
_entity_poly.pdbx_seq_one_letter_code
_entity_poly.pdbx_strand_id
1 'polypeptide(L)'
;MNDAPAYGLWSLVIINSLVFIIFAFSFSHPRTKRDWRSFGAFSAFVVALFTEMYGFPLTIYLLSGWLGSRYPGLDILSHEAGHLWHTLFGLGGNPHFDVFHILSNLFIFGGFILLAAAWRVLYAAQKNHKLAKDGPYARLRHPQYSAFILIMLGFLLQWPTLPTLVFFPVLVFMYVRLAKKEEAEVREEFGEEYDRYAEKTPAFFPF
;
A
#
# COMPACT_ATOMS: atom_id res chain seq x y z
N MET A 1 26.68 4.69 -25.33
CA MET A 1 25.49 3.91 -24.94
C MET A 1 24.42 4.94 -24.66
N ASN A 2 23.21 4.82 -25.22
CA ASN A 2 22.14 5.75 -24.91
C ASN A 2 21.69 5.45 -23.48
N ASP A 3 22.18 6.21 -22.51
CA ASP A 3 21.69 6.11 -21.14
C ASP A 3 20.23 6.56 -21.17
N ALA A 4 19.33 5.58 -21.03
CA ALA A 4 17.91 5.85 -20.97
C ALA A 4 17.65 6.84 -19.82
N PRO A 5 16.77 7.84 -20.01
CA PRO A 5 16.50 8.81 -18.96
C PRO A 5 15.93 8.09 -17.72
N ALA A 6 16.51 8.36 -16.55
CA ALA A 6 16.07 7.78 -15.27
C ALA A 6 14.67 8.25 -14.83
N TYR A 7 14.26 9.42 -15.33
CA TYR A 7 13.02 10.13 -14.98
C TYR A 7 12.36 10.73 -16.23
N GLY A 8 11.13 11.24 -16.09
CA GLY A 8 10.32 11.74 -17.20
C GLY A 8 9.59 10.64 -17.99
N LEU A 9 9.59 9.42 -17.47
CA LEU A 9 8.97 8.24 -18.06
C LEU A 9 7.45 8.21 -17.77
N TRP A 10 6.73 9.24 -18.21
CA TRP A 10 5.29 9.43 -17.91
C TRP A 10 4.39 8.28 -18.37
N SER A 11 4.76 7.57 -19.44
CA SER A 11 4.06 6.35 -19.85
C SER A 11 4.10 5.28 -18.76
N LEU A 12 5.24 5.10 -18.08
CA LEU A 12 5.35 4.18 -16.94
C LEU A 12 4.54 4.66 -15.75
N VAL A 13 4.52 5.97 -15.48
CA VAL A 13 3.68 6.56 -14.42
C VAL A 13 2.21 6.20 -14.65
N ILE A 14 1.71 6.46 -15.86
CA ILE A 14 0.30 6.25 -16.22
C ILE A 14 -0.04 4.76 -16.18
N ILE A 15 0.75 3.91 -16.85
CA ILE A 15 0.46 2.48 -16.97
C ILE A 15 0.46 1.83 -15.59
N ASN A 16 1.51 2.04 -14.78
CA ASN A 16 1.58 1.42 -13.45
C ASN A 16 0.47 1.94 -12.54
N SER A 17 0.19 3.25 -12.56
CA SER A 17 -0.91 3.81 -11.76
C SER A 17 -2.25 3.18 -12.14
N LEU A 18 -2.55 3.07 -13.44
CA LEU A 18 -3.79 2.46 -13.92
C LEU A 18 -3.88 0.98 -13.53
N VAL A 19 -2.80 0.21 -13.66
CA VAL A 19 -2.78 -1.21 -13.25
C VAL A 19 -3.16 -1.36 -11.78
N PHE A 20 -2.54 -0.59 -10.88
CA PHE A 20 -2.83 -0.67 -9.44
C PHE A 20 -4.21 -0.14 -9.07
N ILE A 21 -4.65 0.96 -9.71
CA ILE A 21 -5.96 1.57 -9.44
C ILE A 21 -7.10 0.66 -9.94
N ILE A 22 -6.99 0.12 -11.16
CA ILE A 22 -7.98 -0.81 -11.74
C ILE A 22 -8.00 -2.10 -10.92
N PHE A 23 -6.83 -2.61 -10.54
CA PHE A 23 -6.74 -3.76 -9.65
C PHE A 23 -7.47 -3.50 -8.33
N ALA A 24 -7.17 -2.41 -7.62
CA ALA A 24 -7.83 -2.07 -6.35
C ALA A 24 -9.33 -1.82 -6.52
N PHE A 25 -9.76 -1.24 -7.64
CA PHE A 25 -11.18 -1.04 -7.96
C PHE A 25 -11.93 -2.36 -8.04
N SER A 26 -11.30 -3.39 -8.63
CA SER A 26 -11.90 -4.73 -8.79
C SER A 26 -12.16 -5.48 -7.47
N PHE A 27 -11.57 -5.03 -6.35
CA PHE A 27 -11.88 -5.57 -5.01
C PHE A 27 -12.80 -4.63 -4.24
N SER A 28 -12.51 -3.34 -4.23
CA SER A 28 -13.18 -2.38 -3.34
C SER A 28 -14.62 -2.05 -3.72
N HIS A 29 -15.00 -2.10 -5.01
CA HIS A 29 -16.35 -1.81 -5.50
C HIS A 29 -17.04 -0.62 -4.80
N PRO A 30 -16.45 0.59 -4.82
CA PRO A 30 -16.94 1.72 -4.03
C PRO A 30 -18.38 2.10 -4.41
N ARG A 31 -19.31 2.06 -3.44
CA ARG A 31 -20.74 2.36 -3.66
C ARG A 31 -21.18 3.68 -3.05
N THR A 32 -20.60 4.04 -1.91
CA THR A 32 -20.96 5.25 -1.18
C THR A 32 -19.96 6.37 -1.41
N LYS A 33 -20.35 7.63 -1.14
CA LYS A 33 -19.42 8.79 -1.18
C LYS A 33 -18.19 8.56 -0.29
N ARG A 34 -18.35 7.83 0.82
CA ARG A 34 -17.28 7.47 1.74
C ARG A 34 -16.28 6.52 1.07
N ASP A 35 -16.76 5.49 0.41
CA ASP A 35 -15.91 4.50 -0.27
C ASP A 35 -15.14 5.17 -1.40
N TRP A 36 -15.79 6.03 -2.18
CA TRP A 36 -15.15 6.85 -3.21
C TRP A 36 -14.08 7.78 -2.64
N ARG A 37 -14.30 8.37 -1.46
CA ARG A 37 -13.28 9.21 -0.80
C ARG A 37 -12.05 8.39 -0.40
N SER A 38 -12.25 7.21 0.18
CA SER A 38 -11.15 6.32 0.56
C SER A 38 -10.41 5.76 -0.65
N PHE A 39 -11.14 5.35 -1.69
CA PHE A 39 -10.57 4.87 -2.94
C PHE A 39 -9.80 5.96 -3.68
N GLY A 40 -10.32 7.19 -3.69
CA GLY A 40 -9.65 8.36 -4.25
C GLY A 40 -8.34 8.68 -3.52
N ALA A 41 -8.32 8.61 -2.18
CA ALA A 41 -7.10 8.80 -1.40
C ALA A 41 -6.05 7.73 -1.70
N PHE A 42 -6.46 6.45 -1.84
CA PHE A 42 -5.57 5.37 -2.28
C PHE A 42 -5.02 5.63 -3.68
N SER A 43 -5.88 6.03 -4.62
CA SER A 43 -5.49 6.34 -5.99
C SER A 43 -4.48 7.49 -6.04
N ALA A 44 -4.67 8.51 -5.20
CA ALA A 44 -3.72 9.63 -5.08
C ALA A 44 -2.36 9.17 -4.53
N PHE A 45 -2.34 8.25 -3.55
CA PHE A 45 -1.09 7.64 -3.07
C PHE A 45 -0.35 6.89 -4.19
N VAL A 46 -1.07 6.08 -4.96
CA VAL A 46 -0.50 5.31 -6.08
C VAL A 46 0.09 6.24 -7.15
N VAL A 47 -0.67 7.27 -7.55
CA VAL A 47 -0.20 8.26 -8.54
C VAL A 47 1.00 9.02 -8.03
N ALA A 48 0.99 9.46 -6.76
CA ALA A 48 2.12 10.17 -6.16
C ALA A 48 3.38 9.28 -6.12
N LEU A 49 3.25 8.03 -5.72
CA LEU A 49 4.33 7.04 -5.69
C LEU A 49 4.97 6.87 -7.08
N PHE A 50 4.17 6.55 -8.10
CA PHE A 50 4.71 6.30 -9.44
C PHE A 50 5.22 7.57 -10.10
N THR A 51 4.64 8.74 -9.79
CA THR A 51 5.15 10.03 -10.26
C THR A 51 6.54 10.31 -9.69
N GLU A 52 6.77 10.07 -8.41
CA GLU A 52 8.09 10.21 -7.79
C GLU A 52 9.09 9.16 -8.30
N MET A 53 8.62 7.96 -8.65
CA MET A 53 9.49 6.86 -9.09
C MET A 53 9.94 6.97 -10.54
N TYR A 54 9.06 7.39 -11.45
CA TYR A 54 9.35 7.41 -12.90
C TYR A 54 9.16 8.79 -13.55
N GLY A 55 8.35 9.66 -12.94
CA GLY A 55 8.00 10.97 -13.46
C GLY A 55 9.00 12.04 -13.01
N PHE A 56 8.62 12.83 -12.01
CA PHE A 56 9.46 13.87 -11.43
C PHE A 56 9.78 13.52 -9.97
N PRO A 57 11.06 13.29 -9.61
CA PRO A 57 11.46 12.88 -8.27
C PRO A 57 11.55 14.09 -7.33
N LEU A 58 10.39 14.66 -7.01
CA LEU A 58 10.26 15.82 -6.12
C LEU A 58 10.99 15.61 -4.80
N THR A 59 10.91 14.41 -4.21
CA THR A 59 11.58 14.10 -2.95
C THR A 59 13.10 14.24 -3.07
N ILE A 60 13.69 13.66 -4.12
CA ILE A 60 15.13 13.74 -4.36
C ILE A 60 15.54 15.17 -4.69
N TYR A 61 14.73 15.88 -5.50
CA TYR A 61 14.97 17.27 -5.84
C TYR A 61 15.03 18.16 -4.58
N LEU A 62 14.08 18.02 -3.66
CA LEU A 62 14.04 18.78 -2.41
C LEU A 62 15.20 18.41 -1.46
N LEU A 63 15.61 17.15 -1.44
CA LEU A 63 16.69 16.67 -0.59
C LEU A 63 18.08 16.83 -1.21
N SER A 64 18.17 17.24 -2.48
CA SER A 64 19.42 17.25 -3.28
C SER A 64 20.57 17.99 -2.60
N GLY A 65 20.34 19.19 -2.05
CA GLY A 65 21.38 19.95 -1.35
C GLY A 65 21.90 19.25 -0.10
N TRP A 66 21.01 18.61 0.66
CA TRP A 66 21.39 17.83 1.85
C TRP A 66 22.12 16.54 1.45
N LEU A 67 21.57 15.78 0.50
CA LEU A 67 22.15 14.55 -0.02
C LEU A 67 23.54 14.79 -0.61
N GLY A 68 23.72 15.81 -1.45
CA GLY A 68 25.01 16.15 -2.05
C GLY A 68 26.06 16.54 -1.02
N SER A 69 25.67 17.22 0.06
CA SER A 69 26.61 17.58 1.14
C SER A 69 27.04 16.38 2.00
N ARG A 70 26.17 15.39 2.18
CA ARG A 70 26.40 14.22 3.04
C ARG A 70 27.00 13.03 2.27
N TYR A 71 26.69 12.90 0.99
CA TYR A 71 27.08 11.81 0.10
C TYR A 71 27.68 12.36 -1.20
N PRO A 72 28.91 12.92 -1.17
CA PRO A 72 29.51 13.65 -2.29
C PRO A 72 29.83 12.83 -3.55
N GLY A 73 29.57 11.52 -3.56
CA GLY A 73 29.71 10.63 -4.73
C GLY A 73 28.38 10.09 -5.28
N LEU A 74 27.24 10.51 -4.71
CA LEU A 74 25.93 10.08 -5.16
C LEU A 74 25.52 10.84 -6.42
N ASP A 75 25.18 10.11 -7.49
CA ASP A 75 24.47 10.70 -8.62
C ASP A 75 23.00 10.93 -8.25
N ILE A 76 22.67 12.17 -7.86
CA ILE A 76 21.35 12.57 -7.37
C ILE A 76 20.25 12.37 -8.43
N LEU A 77 20.59 12.41 -9.73
CA LEU A 77 19.61 12.26 -10.81
C LEU A 77 19.50 10.81 -11.32
N SER A 78 20.29 9.90 -10.76
CA SER A 78 20.16 8.47 -11.04
C SER A 78 18.88 7.89 -10.42
N HIS A 79 18.35 6.84 -11.03
CA HIS A 79 17.23 6.09 -10.45
C HIS A 79 17.61 5.44 -9.11
N GLU A 80 18.88 5.06 -8.94
CA GLU A 80 19.38 4.45 -7.71
C GLU A 80 19.28 5.39 -6.50
N ALA A 81 19.39 6.71 -6.70
CA ALA A 81 19.23 7.69 -5.63
C ALA A 81 17.82 7.65 -5.00
N GLY A 82 16.81 7.17 -5.73
CA GLY A 82 15.45 6.99 -5.22
C GLY A 82 15.30 5.84 -4.20
N HIS A 83 16.24 4.90 -4.16
CA HIS A 83 16.32 3.90 -3.09
C HIS A 83 16.95 4.51 -1.83
N LEU A 84 16.29 5.54 -1.28
CA LEU A 84 16.87 6.36 -0.21
C LEU A 84 17.28 5.55 1.01
N TRP A 85 16.58 4.48 1.37
CA TRP A 85 17.01 3.65 2.51
C TRP A 85 18.39 3.03 2.29
N HIS A 86 18.69 2.60 1.06
CA HIS A 86 20.00 2.09 0.69
C HIS A 86 21.09 3.13 0.97
N THR A 87 20.89 4.35 0.47
CA THR A 87 21.81 5.49 0.63
C THR A 87 21.93 5.93 2.10
N LEU A 88 20.81 6.06 2.80
CA LEU A 88 20.75 6.57 4.17
C LEU A 88 21.44 5.62 5.16
N PHE A 89 21.27 4.31 4.97
CA PHE A 89 21.91 3.28 5.80
C PHE A 89 23.32 2.89 5.31
N GLY A 90 23.79 3.47 4.20
CA GLY A 90 25.12 3.22 3.65
C GLY A 90 25.33 1.75 3.26
N LEU A 91 24.27 1.10 2.76
CA LEU A 91 24.35 -0.28 2.30
C LEU A 91 25.23 -0.32 1.03
N GLY A 92 26.10 -1.33 0.92
CA GLY A 92 26.92 -1.54 -0.28
C GLY A 92 26.26 -2.51 -1.25
N GLY A 93 26.66 -2.45 -2.53
CA GLY A 93 26.20 -3.38 -3.56
C GLY A 93 24.98 -2.87 -4.33
N ASN A 94 24.18 -3.77 -4.88
CA ASN A 94 23.02 -3.43 -5.70
C ASN A 94 21.78 -3.20 -4.80
N PRO A 95 21.13 -2.02 -4.86
CA PRO A 95 19.96 -1.72 -4.05
C PRO A 95 18.83 -2.75 -4.17
N HIS A 96 18.64 -3.38 -5.33
CA HIS A 96 17.56 -4.35 -5.56
C HIS A 96 17.70 -5.64 -4.76
N PHE A 97 18.88 -5.93 -4.20
CA PHE A 97 19.14 -7.10 -3.36
C PHE A 97 19.32 -6.74 -1.88
N ASP A 98 19.12 -5.48 -1.50
CA ASP A 98 19.23 -5.08 -0.11
C ASP A 98 18.05 -5.55 0.75
N VAL A 99 18.23 -5.45 2.06
CA VAL A 99 17.23 -5.89 3.03
C VAL A 99 15.89 -5.15 2.88
N PHE A 100 15.90 -3.88 2.48
CA PHE A 100 14.69 -3.09 2.33
C PHE A 100 13.88 -3.53 1.11
N HIS A 101 14.54 -3.84 0.00
CA HIS A 101 13.90 -4.44 -1.17
C HIS A 101 13.34 -5.82 -0.88
N ILE A 102 14.10 -6.67 -0.19
CA ILE A 102 13.63 -8.02 0.15
C ILE A 102 12.40 -7.92 1.06
N LEU A 103 12.46 -7.11 2.12
CA LEU A 103 11.32 -6.89 3.02
C LEU A 103 10.12 -6.26 2.30
N SER A 104 10.37 -5.29 1.42
CA SER A 104 9.35 -4.68 0.58
C SER A 104 8.63 -5.74 -0.27
N ASN A 105 9.38 -6.57 -1.00
CA ASN A 105 8.83 -7.64 -1.81
C ASN A 105 7.99 -8.60 -0.96
N LEU A 106 8.47 -8.99 0.23
CA LEU A 106 7.70 -9.84 1.14
C LEU A 106 6.36 -9.19 1.54
N PHE A 107 6.34 -7.89 1.82
CA PHE A 107 5.10 -7.18 2.17
C PHE A 107 4.16 -7.00 0.97
N ILE A 108 4.69 -6.67 -0.21
CA ILE A 108 3.89 -6.52 -1.44
C ILE A 108 3.27 -7.86 -1.81
N PHE A 109 4.09 -8.91 -2.01
CA PHE A 109 3.60 -10.24 -2.40
C PHE A 109 2.74 -10.87 -1.30
N GLY A 110 3.15 -10.76 -0.04
CA GLY A 110 2.37 -11.23 1.10
C GLY A 110 1.02 -10.52 1.21
N GLY A 111 0.98 -9.21 0.97
CA GLY A 111 -0.23 -8.42 0.91
C GLY A 111 -1.16 -8.87 -0.23
N PHE A 112 -0.64 -9.08 -1.45
CA PHE A 112 -1.43 -9.60 -2.57
C PHE A 112 -1.99 -11.00 -2.30
N ILE A 113 -1.19 -11.90 -1.71
CA ILE A 113 -1.64 -13.24 -1.32
C ILE A 113 -2.78 -13.14 -0.29
N LEU A 114 -2.61 -12.29 0.74
CA LEU A 114 -3.64 -12.07 1.76
C LEU A 114 -4.92 -11.49 1.14
N LEU A 115 -4.80 -10.51 0.23
CA LEU A 115 -5.93 -9.90 -0.46
C LEU A 115 -6.70 -10.93 -1.28
N ALA A 116 -6.01 -11.74 -2.09
CA ALA A 116 -6.61 -12.78 -2.91
C ALA A 116 -7.33 -13.83 -2.06
N ALA A 117 -6.69 -14.29 -0.97
CA ALA A 117 -7.28 -15.24 -0.04
C ALA A 117 -8.52 -14.66 0.67
N ALA A 118 -8.45 -13.40 1.10
CA ALA A 118 -9.55 -12.71 1.78
C ALA A 118 -10.74 -12.52 0.84
N TRP A 119 -10.49 -12.05 -0.38
CA TRP A 119 -11.53 -11.82 -1.37
C TRP A 119 -12.33 -13.08 -1.68
N ARG A 120 -11.66 -14.23 -1.83
CA ARG A 120 -12.33 -15.51 -2.07
C ARG A 120 -13.33 -15.85 -0.97
N VAL A 121 -12.97 -15.61 0.29
CA VAL A 121 -13.85 -15.86 1.44
C VAL A 121 -15.00 -14.85 1.46
N LEU A 122 -14.71 -13.55 1.34
CA LEU A 122 -15.75 -12.52 1.40
C LEU A 122 -16.77 -12.69 0.27
N TYR A 123 -16.31 -12.93 -0.96
CA TYR A 123 -17.18 -13.12 -2.11
C TYR A 123 -18.12 -14.32 -1.91
N ALA A 124 -17.61 -15.44 -1.40
CA ALA A 124 -18.43 -16.61 -1.09
C ALA A 124 -19.43 -16.34 0.04
N ALA A 125 -19.03 -15.60 1.06
CA ALA A 125 -19.89 -15.23 2.19
C ALA A 125 -21.03 -14.30 1.74
N GLN A 126 -20.71 -13.26 0.96
CA GLN A 126 -21.69 -12.33 0.39
C GLN A 126 -22.70 -13.04 -0.52
N LYS A 127 -22.24 -13.94 -1.41
CA LYS A 127 -23.12 -14.71 -2.31
C LYS A 127 -24.13 -15.57 -1.55
N ASN A 128 -23.76 -16.05 -0.37
CA ASN A 128 -24.60 -16.93 0.45
C ASN A 128 -25.30 -16.18 1.60
N HIS A 129 -25.20 -14.85 1.67
CA HIS A 129 -25.71 -14.03 2.77
C HIS A 129 -25.27 -14.55 4.15
N LYS A 130 -23.98 -14.84 4.30
CA LYS A 130 -23.36 -15.35 5.55
C LYS A 130 -22.25 -14.42 6.02
N LEU A 131 -21.97 -14.47 7.32
CA LEU A 131 -20.82 -13.82 7.90
C LEU A 131 -19.51 -14.49 7.43
N ALA A 132 -18.58 -13.70 6.88
CA ALA A 132 -17.24 -14.15 6.54
C ALA A 132 -16.41 -14.35 7.82
N LYS A 133 -16.18 -15.61 8.21
CA LYS A 133 -15.45 -15.98 9.43
C LYS A 133 -14.41 -17.10 9.23
N ASP A 134 -14.20 -17.51 7.98
CA ASP A 134 -13.26 -18.58 7.61
C ASP A 134 -11.98 -18.02 6.97
N GLY A 135 -10.96 -18.87 6.84
CA GLY A 135 -9.72 -18.49 6.16
C GLY A 135 -9.03 -17.27 6.81
N PRO A 136 -8.65 -16.22 6.06
CA PRO A 136 -8.08 -15.01 6.66
C PRO A 136 -8.99 -14.32 7.68
N TYR A 137 -10.31 -14.38 7.48
CA TYR A 137 -11.29 -13.82 8.41
C TYR A 137 -11.33 -14.57 9.75
N ALA A 138 -10.87 -15.82 9.82
CA ALA A 138 -10.75 -16.53 11.09
C ALA A 138 -9.62 -15.98 12.00
N ARG A 139 -8.71 -15.18 11.45
CA ARG A 139 -7.54 -14.64 12.17
C ARG A 139 -7.64 -13.14 12.43
N LEU A 140 -8.30 -12.40 11.55
CA LEU A 140 -8.48 -10.96 11.67
C LEU A 140 -9.71 -10.51 10.89
N ARG A 141 -10.47 -9.56 11.44
CA ARG A 141 -11.77 -9.14 10.88
C ARG A 141 -11.64 -8.33 9.58
N HIS A 142 -10.51 -7.66 9.38
CA HIS A 142 -10.27 -6.75 8.25
C HIS A 142 -9.07 -7.15 7.38
N PRO A 143 -9.07 -8.33 6.74
CA PRO A 143 -7.90 -8.82 6.02
C PRO A 143 -7.61 -8.11 4.71
N GLN A 144 -8.64 -7.56 4.06
CA GLN A 144 -8.44 -6.74 2.86
C GLN A 144 -7.76 -5.41 3.20
N TYR A 145 -8.21 -4.71 4.25
CA TYR A 145 -7.57 -3.49 4.70
C TYR A 145 -6.14 -3.75 5.18
N SER A 146 -5.91 -4.84 5.90
CA SER A 146 -4.56 -5.27 6.30
C SER A 146 -3.67 -5.52 5.08
N ALA A 147 -4.20 -6.19 4.05
CA ALA A 147 -3.47 -6.43 2.81
C ALA A 147 -3.11 -5.14 2.07
N PHE A 148 -4.05 -4.19 1.93
CA PHE A 148 -3.76 -2.88 1.32
C PHE A 148 -2.68 -2.11 2.10
N ILE A 149 -2.75 -2.13 3.44
CA ILE A 149 -1.74 -1.50 4.29
C ILE A 149 -0.36 -2.14 4.09
N LEU A 150 -0.28 -3.48 4.01
CA LEU A 150 0.96 -4.20 3.75
C LEU A 150 1.55 -3.85 2.38
N ILE A 151 0.73 -3.80 1.33
CA ILE A 151 1.18 -3.43 -0.02
C ILE A 151 1.73 -2.00 -0.02
N MET A 152 1.00 -1.04 0.57
CA MET A 152 1.47 0.36 0.67
C MET A 152 2.76 0.48 1.48
N LEU A 153 2.87 -0.27 2.59
CA LEU A 153 4.09 -0.31 3.41
C LEU A 153 5.27 -0.87 2.62
N GLY A 154 5.04 -1.94 1.85
CA GLY A 154 6.05 -2.50 0.97
C GLY A 154 6.55 -1.48 -0.05
N PHE A 155 5.66 -0.75 -0.72
CA PHE A 155 6.08 0.34 -1.62
C PHE A 155 6.85 1.45 -0.92
N LEU A 156 6.42 1.84 0.28
CA LEU A 156 7.10 2.85 1.10
C LEU A 156 8.51 2.41 1.51
N LEU A 157 8.71 1.12 1.76
CA LEU A 157 10.03 0.54 2.04
C LEU A 157 10.90 0.42 0.79
N GLN A 158 10.31 0.29 -0.41
CA GLN A 158 11.10 0.22 -1.64
C GLN A 158 11.51 1.61 -2.13
N TRP A 159 10.58 2.55 -2.05
CA TRP A 159 10.68 3.88 -2.64
C TRP A 159 10.05 4.91 -1.70
N PRO A 160 10.75 5.28 -0.61
CA PRO A 160 10.23 6.24 0.35
C PRO A 160 10.20 7.64 -0.27
N THR A 161 9.03 8.28 -0.29
CA THR A 161 8.89 9.65 -0.80
C THR A 161 8.20 10.53 0.24
N LEU A 162 8.47 11.83 0.25
CA LEU A 162 7.82 12.76 1.16
C LEU A 162 6.28 12.71 1.05
N PRO A 163 5.68 12.69 -0.15
CA PRO A 163 4.23 12.55 -0.27
C PRO A 163 3.71 11.21 0.28
N THR A 164 4.38 10.09 -0.01
CA THR A 164 3.93 8.77 0.44
C THR A 164 4.09 8.58 1.95
N LEU A 165 5.14 9.14 2.56
CA LEU A 165 5.34 9.18 4.01
C LEU A 165 4.22 9.95 4.73
N VAL A 166 3.67 11.01 4.11
CA VAL A 166 2.54 11.77 4.66
C VAL A 166 1.21 11.06 4.42
N PHE A 167 0.99 10.54 3.21
CA PHE A 167 -0.28 9.88 2.85
C PHE A 167 -0.47 8.54 3.54
N PHE A 168 0.59 7.76 3.77
CA PHE A 168 0.49 6.45 4.41
C PHE A 168 -0.24 6.47 5.76
N PRO A 169 0.16 7.27 6.79
CA PRO A 169 -0.55 7.30 8.07
C PRO A 169 -1.98 7.83 7.95
N VAL A 170 -2.22 8.77 7.02
CA VAL A 170 -3.58 9.29 6.73
C VAL A 170 -4.47 8.17 6.20
N LEU A 171 -3.98 7.35 5.26
CA LEU A 171 -4.70 6.22 4.70
C LEU A 171 -4.94 5.11 5.72
N VAL A 172 -3.94 4.78 6.53
CA VAL A 172 -4.11 3.82 7.65
C VAL A 172 -5.23 4.30 8.57
N PHE A 173 -5.22 5.57 8.99
CA PHE A 173 -6.28 6.13 9.82
C PHE A 173 -7.65 6.06 9.14
N MET A 174 -7.74 6.40 7.86
CA MET A 174 -8.99 6.31 7.09
C MET A 174 -9.52 4.89 7.02
N TYR A 175 -8.68 3.88 6.76
CA TYR A 175 -9.08 2.48 6.71
C TYR A 175 -9.51 1.94 8.08
N VAL A 176 -8.81 2.30 9.16
CA VAL A 176 -9.23 1.92 10.53
C VAL A 176 -10.60 2.52 10.86
N ARG A 177 -10.84 3.78 10.47
CA ARG A 177 -12.15 4.44 10.64
C ARG A 177 -13.24 3.79 9.81
N LEU A 178 -12.92 3.37 8.59
CA LEU A 178 -13.85 2.70 7.69
C LEU A 178 -14.24 1.32 8.23
N ALA A 179 -13.24 0.53 8.62
CA ALA A 179 -13.41 -0.77 9.26
C ALA A 179 -14.35 -0.70 10.46
N LYS A 180 -14.14 0.24 11.40
CA LYS A 180 -15.02 0.40 12.57
C LYS A 180 -16.49 0.69 12.20
N LYS A 181 -16.74 1.34 11.08
CA LYS A 181 -18.11 1.60 10.60
C LYS A 181 -18.71 0.35 9.97
N GLU A 182 -17.94 -0.36 9.17
CA GLU A 182 -18.36 -1.66 8.63
C GLU A 182 -18.68 -2.66 9.73
N GLU A 183 -17.92 -2.65 10.83
CA GLU A 183 -18.25 -3.49 12.00
C GLU A 183 -19.64 -3.16 12.59
N ALA A 184 -20.05 -1.89 12.60
CA ALA A 184 -21.39 -1.51 13.04
C ALA A 184 -22.47 -1.98 12.05
N GLU A 185 -22.24 -1.79 10.75
CA GLU A 185 -23.14 -2.22 9.67
C GLU A 185 -23.32 -3.75 9.67
N VAL A 186 -22.23 -4.51 9.83
CA VAL A 186 -22.23 -5.98 9.91
C VAL A 186 -22.88 -6.46 11.21
N ARG A 187 -22.68 -5.76 12.34
CA ARG A 187 -23.37 -6.07 13.60
C ARG A 187 -24.88 -5.88 13.47
N GLU A 188 -25.35 -4.85 12.78
CA GLU A 188 -26.78 -4.64 12.52
C GLU A 188 -27.38 -5.78 11.69
N GLU A 189 -26.60 -6.36 10.76
CA GLU A 189 -27.06 -7.47 9.90
C GLU A 189 -27.02 -8.83 10.61
N PHE A 190 -25.94 -9.15 11.34
CA PHE A 190 -25.67 -10.50 11.88
C PHE A 190 -25.81 -10.62 13.41
N GLY A 191 -26.00 -9.51 14.13
CA GLY A 191 -26.28 -9.49 15.58
C GLY A 191 -25.29 -10.31 16.42
N GLU A 192 -25.84 -11.20 17.25
CA GLU A 192 -25.05 -12.06 18.15
C GLU A 192 -24.02 -12.95 17.44
N GLU A 193 -24.27 -13.34 16.18
CA GLU A 193 -23.29 -14.12 15.43
C GLU A 193 -22.00 -13.32 15.20
N TYR A 194 -22.15 -12.04 14.86
CA TYR A 194 -21.02 -11.13 14.71
C TYR A 194 -20.34 -10.86 16.06
N ASP A 195 -21.10 -10.67 17.14
CA ASP A 195 -20.51 -10.40 18.45
C ASP A 195 -19.65 -11.56 18.96
N ARG A 196 -20.14 -12.81 18.85
CA ARG A 196 -19.35 -14.01 19.20
C ARG A 196 -18.10 -14.16 18.34
N TYR A 197 -18.16 -13.74 17.09
CA TYR A 197 -17.01 -13.73 16.18
C TYR A 197 -16.00 -12.64 16.56
N ALA A 198 -16.48 -11.44 16.86
CA ALA A 198 -15.66 -10.30 17.24
C ALA A 198 -14.96 -10.46 18.58
N GLU A 199 -15.53 -11.21 19.53
CA GLU A 199 -14.88 -11.56 20.79
C GLU A 199 -13.61 -12.42 20.60
N LYS A 200 -13.58 -13.25 19.55
CA LYS A 200 -12.52 -14.24 19.33
C LYS A 200 -11.50 -13.81 18.28
N THR A 201 -11.84 -12.80 17.47
CA THR A 201 -11.07 -12.43 16.29
C THR A 201 -10.71 -10.95 16.36
N PRO A 202 -9.43 -10.57 16.41
CA PRO A 202 -9.02 -9.17 16.48
C PRO A 202 -9.39 -8.41 15.19
N ALA A 203 -9.50 -7.09 15.28
CA ALA A 203 -9.82 -6.26 14.12
C ALA A 203 -8.67 -6.27 13.09
N PHE A 204 -7.44 -6.10 13.58
CA PHE A 204 -6.21 -6.02 12.78
C PHE A 204 -5.08 -6.76 13.48
N PHE A 205 -3.95 -6.98 12.80
CA PHE A 205 -2.74 -7.52 13.43
C PHE A 205 -1.81 -6.37 13.86
N PRO A 206 -1.13 -6.41 15.02
CA PRO A 206 -1.21 -7.36 16.15
C PRO A 206 -2.16 -6.90 17.30
N PHE A 207 -3.19 -6.10 17.03
CA PHE A 207 -4.02 -5.43 18.05
C PHE A 207 -5.51 -5.79 17.97
#